data_AF-A0A7V7QN73-F1
#
_entry.id   AF-A0A7V7QN73-F1
#
_cell.length_a   1.000
_cell.length_b   1.000
_cell.length_c   1.000
_cell.angle_alpha   90.00
_cell.angle_beta   90.00
_cell.angle_gamma   90.00
#
_symmetry.space_group_name_H-M   'P 1'
#
loop_
_entity.id
_entity.type
_entity.pdbx_description
1 polymer ?
#
loop_
_entity_poly.entity_id
_entity_poly.type
_entity_poly.pdbx_seq_one_letter_code
_entity_poly.pdbx_strand_id
1 'polypeptide(L)'
;MMDKQQLLTLIEGKSDTEIKEILDKNFGITWDRFDRSCKSWYAKVFTYCNAEQLERELNYFLWLVNLFAPLFHVYFQEEETVFVGCSCHCGTKKLILYYSLTPLK
;
A
#
# COMPACT_ATOMS: atom_id res chain seq x y z
N MET A 1 20.75 -0.80 12.29
CA MET A 1 19.60 -0.53 11.41
C MET A 1 19.90 0.78 10.71
N MET A 2 19.97 0.80 9.38
CA MET A 2 20.37 1.98 8.62
C MET A 2 19.20 2.97 8.56
N ASP A 3 19.46 4.26 8.83
CA ASP A 3 18.43 5.30 8.82
C ASP A 3 18.08 5.77 7.40
N LYS A 4 16.88 6.34 7.22
CA LYS A 4 16.36 6.79 5.92
C LYS A 4 17.29 7.81 5.24
N GLN A 5 17.89 8.73 5.99
CA GLN A 5 18.79 9.73 5.41
C GLN A 5 20.09 9.07 4.90
N GLN A 6 20.60 8.07 5.61
CA GLN A 6 21.79 7.33 5.21
C GLN A 6 21.55 6.51 3.94
N LEU A 7 20.35 5.91 3.82
CA LEU A 7 19.96 5.21 2.60
C LEU A 7 19.87 6.16 1.39
N LEU A 8 19.27 7.35 1.57
CA LEU A 8 19.13 8.32 0.49
C LEU A 8 20.49 8.79 -0.04
N THR A 9 21.44 9.09 0.85
CA THR A 9 22.81 9.42 0.45
C THR A 9 23.52 8.25 -0.21
N LEU A 10 23.23 7.01 0.20
CA LEU A 10 23.87 5.81 -0.35
C LEU A 10 23.39 5.48 -1.78
N ILE A 11 22.15 5.82 -2.13
CA ILE A 11 21.55 5.55 -3.45
C ILE A 11 21.66 6.73 -4.43
N GLU A 12 22.02 7.92 -3.96
CA GLU A 12 22.15 9.11 -4.79
C GLU A 12 23.26 8.96 -5.84
N GLY A 13 22.92 9.20 -7.11
CA GLY A 13 23.86 9.09 -8.23
C GLY A 13 24.18 7.66 -8.70
N LYS A 14 23.54 6.64 -8.11
CA LYS A 14 23.69 5.24 -8.54
C LYS A 14 22.71 4.87 -9.63
N SER A 15 23.06 3.85 -10.40
CA SER A 15 22.16 3.25 -11.38
C SER A 15 21.04 2.45 -10.69
N ASP A 16 19.90 2.31 -11.35
CA ASP A 16 18.76 1.54 -10.85
C ASP A 16 19.13 0.11 -10.42
N THR A 17 20.08 -0.52 -11.11
CA THR A 17 20.58 -1.86 -10.78
C THR A 17 21.36 -1.88 -9.47
N GLU A 18 22.22 -0.90 -9.24
CA GLU A 18 23.00 -0.80 -7.99
C GLU A 18 22.10 -0.46 -6.80
N ILE A 19 21.10 0.40 -7.00
CA ILE A 19 20.10 0.74 -5.98
C ILE A 19 19.36 -0.53 -5.53
N LYS A 20 18.95 -1.37 -6.49
CA LYS A 20 18.28 -2.65 -6.20
C LYS A 20 19.16 -3.60 -5.39
N GLU A 21 20.44 -3.74 -5.73
CA GLU A 21 21.37 -4.58 -4.96
C GLU A 21 21.60 -4.05 -3.53
N ILE A 22 21.68 -2.73 -3.36
CA ILE A 22 21.84 -2.10 -2.05
C ILE A 22 20.63 -2.39 -1.16
N LEU A 23 19.43 -2.28 -1.74
CA LEU A 23 18.18 -2.56 -1.03
C LEU A 23 18.04 -4.05 -0.68
N ASP A 24 18.43 -4.96 -1.57
CA ASP A 24 18.44 -6.40 -1.31
C ASP A 24 19.42 -6.77 -0.19
N LYS A 25 20.69 -6.31 -0.28
CA LYS A 25 21.73 -6.65 0.71
C LYS A 25 21.47 -6.07 2.11
N ASN A 26 20.93 -4.86 2.21
CA ASN A 26 20.77 -4.17 3.49
C ASN A 26 19.38 -4.37 4.12
N PHE A 27 18.35 -4.63 3.32
CA PHE A 27 16.97 -4.70 3.78
C PHE A 27 16.24 -5.98 3.35
N GLY A 28 16.88 -6.87 2.59
CA GLY A 28 16.25 -8.09 2.07
C GLY A 28 15.13 -7.81 1.07
N ILE A 29 15.12 -6.62 0.44
CA ILE A 29 14.14 -6.26 -0.59
C ILE A 29 14.62 -6.86 -1.92
N THR A 30 14.35 -8.16 -2.06
CA THR A 30 14.72 -8.95 -3.24
C THR A 30 13.67 -8.74 -4.34
N TRP A 31 14.11 -8.33 -5.53
CA TRP A 31 13.22 -8.06 -6.68
C TRP A 31 12.97 -9.29 -7.56
N ASP A 32 13.80 -10.31 -7.39
CA ASP A 32 13.83 -11.59 -8.08
C ASP A 32 13.05 -12.70 -7.35
N ARG A 33 12.60 -12.46 -6.10
CA ARG A 33 11.79 -13.40 -5.31
C ARG A 33 10.28 -13.14 -5.41
N PHE A 34 9.75 -13.00 -6.63
CA PHE A 34 8.32 -13.24 -6.86
C PHE A 34 8.00 -14.74 -6.98
N ASP A 35 8.67 -15.57 -6.20
CA ASP A 35 8.31 -16.98 -6.02
C ASP A 35 7.80 -17.16 -4.58
N ARG A 36 6.49 -17.46 -4.46
CA ARG A 36 5.78 -18.04 -3.31
C ARG A 36 4.91 -17.19 -2.37
N SER A 37 4.39 -16.05 -2.80
CA SER A 37 3.02 -15.70 -2.41
C SER A 37 2.33 -14.95 -3.54
N CYS A 38 1.27 -15.53 -4.09
CA CYS A 38 0.42 -14.89 -5.09
C CYS A 38 -0.45 -13.78 -4.44
N LYS A 39 0.09 -13.01 -3.49
CA LYS A 39 -0.65 -12.05 -2.67
C LYS A 39 0.07 -10.70 -2.73
N SER A 40 -0.48 -9.79 -3.53
CA SER A 40 0.02 -8.41 -3.65
C SER A 40 -0.64 -7.56 -2.57
N TRP A 41 0.15 -6.86 -1.77
CA TRP A 41 -0.31 -6.02 -0.67
C TRP A 41 -0.42 -4.55 -1.08
N TYR A 42 -1.45 -3.88 -0.59
CA TYR A 42 -1.76 -2.49 -0.90
C TYR A 42 -2.27 -1.75 0.34
N ALA A 43 -2.13 -0.43 0.31
CA ALA A 43 -2.73 0.46 1.30
C ALA A 43 -3.49 1.58 0.59
N LYS A 44 -4.75 1.79 0.97
CA LYS A 44 -5.57 2.92 0.50
C LYS A 44 -5.81 3.88 1.66
N VAL A 45 -5.41 5.14 1.46
CA VAL A 45 -5.68 6.21 2.42
C VAL A 45 -6.96 6.94 2.02
N PHE A 46 -7.89 7.01 2.95
CA PHE A 46 -9.12 7.81 2.87
C PHE A 46 -8.98 9.04 3.76
N THR A 47 -9.42 10.18 3.24
CA THR A 47 -9.45 11.45 3.96
C THR A 47 -10.89 11.93 4.02
N TYR A 48 -11.39 12.24 5.22
CA TYR A 48 -12.80 12.53 5.43
C TYR A 48 -13.02 13.57 6.54
N CYS A 49 -14.08 14.36 6.42
CA CYS A 49 -14.48 15.34 7.44
C CYS A 49 -15.55 14.78 8.40
N ASN A 50 -16.44 13.92 7.90
CA ASN A 50 -17.54 13.33 8.66
C ASN A 50 -17.76 11.86 8.26
N ALA A 51 -18.58 11.15 9.04
CA ALA A 51 -18.83 9.73 8.84
C ALA A 51 -19.53 9.42 7.50
N GLU A 52 -20.47 10.26 7.08
CA GLU A 52 -21.21 10.09 5.83
C GLU A 52 -20.30 10.17 4.60
N GLN A 53 -19.34 11.10 4.60
CA GLN A 53 -18.33 11.20 3.55
C GLN A 53 -17.45 9.96 3.52
N LEU A 54 -16.98 9.48 4.68
CA LEU A 54 -16.16 8.28 4.76
C LEU A 54 -16.91 7.06 4.22
N GLU A 55 -18.16 6.88 4.63
CA GLU A 55 -19.02 5.78 4.18
C GLU A 55 -19.17 5.81 2.66
N ARG A 56 -19.43 6.98 2.08
CA ARG A 56 -19.55 7.15 0.62
C ARG A 56 -18.27 6.76 -0.11
N GLU A 57 -17.11 7.20 0.37
CA GLU A 57 -15.81 6.90 -0.22
C GLU A 57 -15.46 5.40 -0.10
N LEU A 58 -15.74 4.78 1.04
CA LEU A 58 -15.56 3.34 1.25
C LEU A 58 -16.47 2.52 0.33
N ASN A 59 -17.76 2.88 0.26
CA ASN A 59 -18.73 2.21 -0.62
C ASN A 59 -18.31 2.33 -2.08
N TYR A 60 -17.84 3.50 -2.51
CA TYR A 60 -17.32 3.69 -3.88
C TYR A 60 -16.08 2.83 -4.13
N PHE A 61 -15.13 2.78 -3.20
CA PHE A 61 -13.94 1.94 -3.32
C PHE A 61 -14.29 0.46 -3.40
N LEU A 62 -15.15 -0.04 -2.51
CA LEU A 62 -15.60 -1.44 -2.52
C LEU A 62 -16.38 -1.77 -3.79
N TRP A 63 -17.17 -0.83 -4.31
CA TRP A 63 -17.83 -0.98 -5.60
C TRP A 63 -16.81 -1.12 -6.76
N LEU A 64 -15.76 -0.30 -6.79
CA LEU A 64 -14.69 -0.43 -7.79
C LEU A 64 -13.98 -1.78 -7.66
N VAL A 65 -13.64 -2.19 -6.45
CA VAL A 65 -13.02 -3.50 -6.19
C VAL A 65 -13.92 -4.62 -6.71
N ASN A 66 -15.21 -4.60 -6.40
CA ASN A 66 -16.15 -5.62 -6.86
C ASN A 66 -16.37 -5.59 -8.39
N LEU A 67 -16.25 -4.44 -9.02
CA LEU A 67 -16.35 -4.31 -10.48
C LEU A 67 -15.10 -4.87 -11.18
N PHE A 68 -13.91 -4.56 -10.65
CA PHE A 68 -12.64 -4.88 -11.31
C PHE A 68 -12.05 -6.22 -10.90
N ALA A 69 -12.29 -6.70 -9.68
CA ALA A 69 -11.75 -7.97 -9.19
C ALA A 69 -12.11 -9.16 -10.11
N PRO A 70 -13.37 -9.32 -10.59
CA PRO A 70 -13.70 -10.35 -11.57
C PRO A 70 -13.01 -10.13 -12.92
N LEU A 71 -12.92 -8.88 -13.40
CA LEU A 71 -12.31 -8.55 -14.69
C LEU A 71 -10.82 -8.92 -14.74
N PHE A 72 -10.11 -8.67 -13.65
CA PHE A 72 -8.68 -8.97 -13.53
C PHE A 72 -8.39 -10.36 -12.95
N HIS A 73 -9.42 -11.17 -12.70
CA HIS A 73 -9.29 -12.50 -12.09
C HIS A 73 -8.50 -12.45 -10.76
N VAL A 74 -8.85 -11.51 -9.88
CA VAL A 74 -8.25 -11.37 -8.55
C VAL A 74 -9.31 -11.45 -7.46
N TYR A 75 -8.92 -11.91 -6.28
CA TYR A 75 -9.70 -11.89 -5.05
C TYR A 75 -9.15 -10.80 -4.13
N PHE A 76 -10.04 -9.92 -3.67
CA PHE A 76 -9.74 -8.88 -2.70
C PHE A 76 -9.93 -9.40 -1.28
N GLN A 77 -8.98 -9.10 -0.41
CA GLN A 77 -9.06 -9.38 1.01
C GLN A 77 -8.68 -8.13 1.80
N GLU A 78 -9.60 -7.65 2.66
CA GLU A 78 -9.25 -6.68 3.70
C GLU A 78 -8.39 -7.37 4.75
N GLU A 79 -7.30 -6.71 5.14
CA GLU A 79 -6.32 -7.24 6.10
C GLU A 79 -6.38 -6.48 7.41
N GLU A 80 -6.37 -5.14 7.34
CA GLU A 80 -6.41 -4.28 8.53
C GLU A 80 -6.95 -2.89 8.17
N THR A 81 -7.63 -2.27 9.12
CA THR A 81 -8.12 -0.89 9.00
C THR A 81 -7.65 -0.07 10.20
N VAL A 82 -6.92 1.01 9.92
CA VAL A 82 -6.35 1.90 10.95
C VAL A 82 -7.00 3.28 10.88
N PHE A 83 -7.57 3.71 12.00
CA PHE A 83 -8.09 5.07 12.18
C PHE A 83 -7.00 5.98 12.73
N VAL A 84 -6.47 6.86 11.88
CA VAL A 84 -5.35 7.75 12.23
C VAL A 84 -5.82 8.99 13.00
N GLY A 85 -7.14 9.21 13.09
CA GLY A 85 -7.71 10.36 13.77
C GLY A 85 -7.51 11.66 12.99
N CYS A 86 -7.55 12.81 13.69
CA CYS A 86 -7.42 14.13 13.08
C CYS A 86 -5.95 14.43 12.77
N SER A 87 -5.63 14.61 11.49
CA SER A 87 -4.23 14.75 11.04
C SER A 87 -3.83 16.18 10.65
N CYS A 88 -4.76 17.13 10.67
CA CYS A 88 -4.50 18.55 10.43
C CYS A 88 -5.43 19.45 11.28
N HIS A 89 -5.01 20.70 11.50
CA HIS A 89 -5.77 21.73 12.21
C HIS A 89 -7.15 22.06 11.60
N CYS A 90 -7.41 21.61 10.36
CA CYS A 90 -8.68 21.78 9.66
C CYS A 90 -9.77 20.76 10.04
N GLY A 91 -9.51 19.82 10.95
CA GLY A 91 -10.51 18.84 11.40
C GLY A 91 -10.62 17.57 10.54
N THR A 92 -9.78 17.45 9.51
CA THR A 92 -9.81 16.32 8.57
C THR A 92 -9.21 15.05 9.19
N LYS A 93 -9.96 13.96 9.10
CA LYS A 93 -9.60 12.64 9.61
C LYS A 93 -9.06 11.75 8.50
N LYS A 94 -8.24 10.77 8.87
CA LYS A 94 -7.70 9.77 7.95
C LYS A 94 -8.01 8.35 8.39
N LEU A 95 -8.27 7.49 7.41
CA LEU A 95 -8.39 6.04 7.57
C LEU A 95 -7.44 5.39 6.57
N ILE A 96 -6.69 4.38 7.01
CA ILE A 96 -5.84 3.57 6.14
C ILE A 96 -6.42 2.17 6.09
N LEU A 97 -6.77 1.72 4.90
CA LEU A 97 -7.21 0.36 4.62
C LEU A 97 -6.05 -0.42 4.01
N TYR A 98 -5.56 -1.41 4.73
CA TYR A 98 -4.62 -2.40 4.22
C TYR A 98 -5.40 -3.56 3.63
N TYR A 99 -5.11 -3.87 2.38
CA TYR A 99 -5.77 -4.95 1.67
C TYR A 99 -4.78 -5.68 0.77
N SER A 100 -5.18 -6.86 0.34
CA SER A 100 -4.41 -7.65 -0.60
C SER A 100 -5.26 -8.08 -1.80
N LEU A 101 -4.57 -8.31 -2.91
CA LEU A 101 -5.14 -8.90 -4.11
C LEU A 101 -4.40 -10.22 -4.38
N THR A 102 -5.18 -11.29 -4.56
CA THR A 102 -4.65 -12.61 -4.91
C THR A 102 -5.22 -13.06 -6.25
N PRO A 103 -4.44 -13.54 -7.23
CA PRO A 103 -4.97 -14.12 -8.45
C PRO A 103 -5.89 -15.31 -8.14
N LEU A 104 -7.04 -15.36 -8.81
CA LEU A 104 -7.89 -16.54 -8.88
C LEU A 104 -7.13 -17.59 -9.70
N LYS A 105 -6.94 -18.79 -9.11
CA LYS A 105 -6.32 -19.93 -9.79
C LYS A 105 -7.29 -20.64 -10.72
#